data_AF-A0A2V8ESL3-F1
#
_entry.id   AF-A0A2V8ESL3-F1
#
_cell.length_a   1.000
_cell.length_b   1.000
_cell.length_c   1.000
_cell.angle_alpha   90.00
_cell.angle_beta   90.00
_cell.angle_gamma   90.00
#
_symmetry.space_group_name_H-M   'P 1'
#
loop_
_entity.id
_entity.type
_entity.pdbx_description
1 polymer ?
#
loop_
_entity_poly.entity_id
_entity_poly.type
_entity_poly.pdbx_seq_one_letter_code
_entity_poly.pdbx_strand_id
1 'polypeptide(L)'
;MQIGALGDIHGAFAPLYFIKGNNEDFDVIAAAIAGQPAAPALHYLPNGGPHLVGPWRVAALGGTFAPSWYNTPASALPPSKGRKTAATSIKLGKSRDDKRRHFVRDEVVLCKGLKHIDIFMTHEAPRPFYPAGRRIDSGKTVINEVLTAMRPRLHLFGHHHEFTDSIRQGVRSIGL
;
A
#
# COMPACT_ATOMS: atom_id res chain seq x y z
N MET A 1 10.11 -6.42 -6.33
CA MET A 1 8.88 -5.67 -5.99
C MET A 1 8.40 -6.19 -4.66
N GLN A 2 8.26 -5.32 -3.66
CA GLN A 2 7.82 -5.71 -2.32
C GLN A 2 6.48 -5.03 -2.01
N ILE A 3 5.58 -5.79 -1.40
CA ILE A 3 4.28 -5.31 -0.93
C ILE A 3 4.31 -5.41 0.60
N GLY A 4 4.51 -4.27 1.28
CA GLY A 4 4.55 -4.20 2.75
C GLY A 4 5.94 -3.96 3.36
N ALA A 5 6.01 -4.11 4.69
CA ALA A 5 6.98 -3.48 5.61
C ALA A 5 8.45 -3.53 5.18
N LEU A 6 9.09 -2.36 5.19
CA LEU A 6 10.55 -2.23 5.03
C LEU A 6 11.29 -2.85 6.22
N GLY A 7 11.69 -4.12 6.13
CA GLY A 7 12.69 -4.72 7.04
C GLY A 7 14.13 -4.28 6.66
N ASP A 8 15.14 -4.73 7.43
CA ASP A 8 16.56 -4.46 7.19
C ASP A 8 17.01 -4.91 5.78
N ILE A 9 17.01 -3.99 4.81
CA ILE A 9 17.45 -4.24 3.44
C ILE A 9 18.88 -3.75 3.21
N HIS A 10 19.84 -4.27 3.96
CA HIS A 10 21.25 -4.13 3.59
C HIS A 10 21.55 -5.09 2.42
N GLY A 11 21.62 -4.58 1.18
CA GLY A 11 22.14 -5.34 0.03
C GLY A 11 21.15 -5.64 -1.11
N ALA A 12 20.18 -4.78 -1.41
CA ALA A 12 19.37 -4.96 -2.61
C ALA A 12 20.24 -4.86 -3.89
N PHE A 13 20.53 -5.99 -4.53
CA PHE A 13 21.34 -6.07 -5.76
C PHE A 13 20.63 -5.57 -7.02
N ALA A 14 19.33 -5.25 -6.93
CA ALA A 14 18.52 -4.69 -8.01
C ALA A 14 17.57 -3.60 -7.46
N PRO A 15 17.12 -2.64 -8.29
CA PRO A 15 16.13 -1.65 -7.89
C PRO A 15 14.89 -2.27 -7.27
N LEU A 16 14.59 -1.90 -6.03
CA LEU A 16 13.44 -2.36 -5.27
C LEU A 16 12.35 -1.29 -5.24
N TYR A 17 11.27 -1.55 -5.96
CA TYR A 17 10.07 -0.73 -5.93
C TYR A 17 9.07 -1.27 -4.91
N PHE A 18 8.49 -0.38 -4.10
CA PHE A 18 7.55 -0.73 -3.04
C PHE A 18 6.43 0.30 -2.88
N ILE A 19 5.30 -0.15 -2.35
CA ILE A 19 4.19 0.69 -1.89
C ILE A 19 4.13 0.68 -0.37
N LYS A 20 3.50 1.69 0.25
CA LYS A 20 3.35 1.71 1.71
C LYS A 20 2.42 0.61 2.18
N GLY A 21 2.82 -0.13 3.20
CA GLY A 21 1.93 -0.97 3.98
C GLY A 21 1.32 -0.22 5.16
N ASN A 22 0.99 -0.99 6.20
CA ASN A 22 0.38 -0.47 7.42
C ASN A 22 1.34 -0.36 8.62
N ASN A 23 2.57 -0.81 8.42
CA ASN A 23 3.63 -0.92 9.42
C ASN A 23 4.94 -0.26 8.96
N GLU A 24 4.84 0.84 8.23
CA GLU A 24 6.00 1.57 7.75
C GLU A 24 6.50 2.62 8.75
N ASP A 25 7.75 3.04 8.58
CA ASP A 25 8.21 4.33 9.07
C ASP A 25 7.78 5.41 8.07
N PHE A 26 6.72 6.14 8.42
CA PHE A 26 6.14 7.16 7.54
C PHE A 26 7.00 8.42 7.44
N ASP A 27 7.95 8.64 8.35
CA ASP A 27 8.91 9.74 8.24
C ASP A 27 10.00 9.40 7.21
N VAL A 28 10.44 8.14 7.16
CA VAL A 28 11.32 7.64 6.10
C VAL A 28 10.64 7.73 4.73
N ILE A 29 9.35 7.37 4.64
CA ILE A 29 8.58 7.52 3.38
C ILE A 29 8.46 9.01 2.99
N ALA A 30 8.16 9.88 3.94
CA ALA A 30 8.08 11.32 3.68
C ALA A 30 9.42 11.89 3.18
N ALA A 31 10.54 11.48 3.79
CA ALA A 31 11.87 11.86 3.34
C ALA A 31 12.16 11.35 1.91
N ALA A 32 11.79 10.10 1.59
CA ALA A 32 11.94 9.55 0.24
C ALA A 32 11.14 10.35 -0.80
N ILE A 33 9.91 10.77 -0.49
CA ILE A 33 9.10 11.66 -1.36
C ILE A 33 9.79 13.02 -1.55
N ALA A 34 10.46 13.54 -0.52
CA ALA A 34 11.24 14.77 -0.57
C ALA A 34 12.62 14.63 -1.25
N GLY A 35 12.91 13.48 -1.87
CA GLY A 35 14.17 13.23 -2.59
C GLY A 35 15.31 12.71 -1.71
N GLN A 36 15.02 12.24 -0.49
CA GLN A 36 15.98 11.68 0.46
C GLN A 36 15.65 10.22 0.77
N PRO A 37 15.88 9.28 -0.18
CA PRO A 37 15.57 7.86 0.04
C PRO A 37 16.50 7.25 1.08
N ALA A 38 16.00 6.27 1.85
CA ALA A 38 16.80 5.56 2.85
C ALA A 38 17.96 4.74 2.24
N ALA A 39 17.82 4.33 0.98
CA ALA A 39 18.86 3.65 0.22
C ALA A 39 18.71 3.97 -1.28
N PRO A 40 19.81 4.05 -2.06
CA PRO A 40 19.75 4.37 -3.49
C PRO A 40 18.92 3.41 -4.33
N ALA A 41 18.91 2.12 -3.97
CA ALA A 41 18.16 1.08 -4.68
C ALA A 41 16.69 0.98 -4.23
N LEU A 42 16.24 1.78 -3.26
CA LEU A 42 14.89 1.71 -2.71
C LEU A 42 14.02 2.83 -3.30
N HIS A 43 13.00 2.43 -4.05
CA HIS A 43 12.10 3.33 -4.78
C HIS A 43 10.68 3.22 -4.25
N TYR A 44 10.24 4.25 -3.52
CA TYR A 44 8.85 4.34 -3.07
C TYR A 44 7.95 4.73 -4.25
N LEU A 45 6.82 4.05 -4.39
CA LEU A 45 5.75 4.39 -5.33
C LEU A 45 4.59 5.05 -4.55
N PRO A 46 4.43 6.39 -4.64
CA PRO A 46 3.29 7.08 -4.03
C PRO A 46 1.95 6.56 -4.56
N ASN A 47 0.90 6.67 -3.75
CA ASN A 47 -0.45 6.31 -4.19
C ASN A 47 -0.85 7.10 -5.45
N GLY A 48 -1.47 6.43 -6.41
CA GLY A 48 -1.74 6.95 -7.76
C GLY A 48 -0.83 6.32 -8.82
N GLY A 49 -0.39 7.14 -9.78
CA GLY A 49 0.39 6.70 -10.94
C GLY A 49 -0.03 7.45 -12.22
N PRO A 50 0.32 6.94 -13.41
CA PRO A 50 1.12 5.74 -13.64
C PRO A 50 2.60 5.98 -13.29
N HIS A 51 3.20 5.05 -12.55
CA HIS A 51 4.63 4.98 -12.33
C HIS A 51 5.28 4.11 -13.40
N LEU A 52 6.45 4.49 -13.90
CA LEU A 52 7.20 3.68 -14.85
C LEU A 52 8.22 2.81 -14.09
N VAL A 53 8.08 1.50 -14.21
CA VAL A 53 8.98 0.50 -13.62
C VAL A 53 9.50 -0.39 -14.73
N GLY A 54 10.65 -0.03 -15.30
CA GLY A 54 11.11 -0.61 -16.56
C GLY A 54 10.08 -0.41 -17.67
N PRO A 55 9.64 -1.46 -18.38
CA PRO A 55 8.61 -1.34 -19.43
C PRO A 55 7.18 -1.25 -18.88
N TRP A 56 6.97 -1.40 -17.57
CA TRP A 56 5.64 -1.56 -16.97
C TRP A 56 5.08 -0.24 -16.46
N ARG A 57 3.80 0.00 -16.73
CA ARG A 57 3.01 1.08 -16.14
C ARG A 57 2.32 0.56 -14.88
N VAL A 58 2.75 1.06 -13.73
CA VAL A 58 2.33 0.60 -12.41
C VAL A 58 1.45 1.64 -11.73
N ALA A 59 0.28 1.23 -11.24
CA ALA A 59 -0.53 2.01 -10.31
C ALA A 59 -0.33 1.48 -8.89
N ALA A 60 -0.36 2.37 -7.90
CA ALA A 60 -0.14 2.04 -6.49
C ALA A 60 -1.28 2.57 -5.62
N LEU A 61 -1.78 1.75 -4.70
CA LEU A 61 -2.69 2.16 -3.63
C LEU A 61 -2.31 1.41 -2.34
N GLY A 62 -1.26 1.91 -1.68
CA GLY A 62 -0.74 1.40 -0.42
C GLY A 62 -1.45 1.95 0.82
N GLY A 63 -1.33 1.23 1.93
CA GLY A 63 -1.97 1.52 3.20
C GLY A 63 -3.28 0.76 3.41
N THR A 64 -3.95 1.06 4.51
CA THR A 64 -5.21 0.39 4.93
C THR A 64 -6.41 1.31 4.83
N PHE A 65 -7.56 0.75 4.50
CA PHE A 65 -8.83 1.46 4.54
C PHE A 65 -9.22 1.76 5.99
N ALA A 66 -9.48 3.03 6.29
CA ALA A 66 -10.11 3.45 7.55
C ALA A 66 -11.25 4.44 7.26
N PRO A 67 -12.52 4.04 7.50
CA PRO A 67 -13.66 4.92 7.27
C PRO A 67 -13.55 6.30 7.92
N SER A 68 -12.97 6.36 9.13
CA SER A 68 -12.80 7.60 9.89
C SER A 68 -11.82 8.60 9.27
N TRP A 69 -10.91 8.14 8.41
CA TRP A 69 -9.87 8.96 7.77
C TRP A 69 -10.04 9.06 6.26
N TYR A 70 -10.99 8.32 5.68
CA TYR A 70 -11.10 8.15 4.25
C TYR A 70 -11.36 9.46 3.50
N ASN A 71 -12.13 10.37 4.09
CA ASN A 71 -12.41 11.69 3.51
C ASN A 71 -11.44 12.78 3.97
N THR A 72 -10.40 12.44 4.73
CA THR A 72 -9.35 13.38 5.13
C THR A 72 -8.34 13.51 4.00
N PRO A 73 -7.91 14.72 3.60
CA PRO A 73 -6.80 14.88 2.66
C PRO A 73 -5.53 14.18 3.16
N ALA A 74 -4.75 13.57 2.26
CA ALA A 74 -3.54 12.84 2.64
C ALA A 74 -2.53 13.70 3.43
N SER A 75 -2.41 14.99 3.05
CA SER A 75 -1.56 15.97 3.73
C SER A 75 -2.03 16.34 5.14
N ALA A 76 -3.29 16.04 5.48
CA ALA A 76 -3.88 16.33 6.79
C ALA A 76 -3.94 15.10 7.71
N LEU A 77 -3.46 13.93 7.26
CA LEU A 77 -3.37 12.74 8.10
C LEU A 77 -2.32 12.96 9.19
N PRO A 78 -2.69 12.89 10.48
CA PRO A 78 -1.75 13.20 11.54
C PRO A 78 -0.65 12.12 11.65
N PRO A 79 0.61 12.54 11.87
CA PRO A 79 1.68 11.60 12.22
C PRO A 79 1.42 10.99 13.60
N SER A 80 2.15 9.92 13.92
CA SER A 80 2.14 9.33 15.26
C SER A 80 2.48 10.39 16.32
N LYS A 81 1.70 10.46 17.41
CA LYS A 81 2.00 11.39 18.52
C LYS A 81 3.15 10.90 19.42
N GLY A 82 3.68 9.71 19.14
CA GLY A 82 4.63 9.02 20.01
C GLY A 82 4.00 8.60 21.34
N ARG A 83 4.58 7.61 22.00
CA ARG A 83 4.32 7.40 23.43
C ARG A 83 5.27 8.30 24.21
N LYS A 84 4.78 9.03 25.21
CA LYS A 84 5.63 9.65 26.23
C LYS A 84 6.58 8.57 26.77
N THR A 85 7.88 8.80 26.69
CA THR A 85 8.94 7.86 26.99
C THR A 85 8.92 7.46 28.46
N ALA A 86 8.30 6.32 28.79
CA ALA A 86 8.71 5.55 29.97
C ALA A 86 9.88 4.67 29.51
N ALA A 87 11.07 4.98 30.01
CA ALA A 87 12.30 4.27 29.74
C ALA A 87 12.19 2.84 30.27
N THR A 88 11.80 1.88 29.43
CA THR A 88 12.02 0.42 29.51
C THR A 88 11.02 -0.30 28.60
N SER A 89 11.10 -0.05 27.30
CA SER A 89 10.79 -1.03 26.24
C SER A 89 10.77 -0.33 24.88
N ILE A 90 11.70 -0.71 24.01
CA ILE A 90 11.57 -0.45 22.58
C ILE A 90 10.45 -1.38 22.07
N LYS A 91 9.19 -0.98 22.27
CA LYS A 91 8.04 -1.69 21.69
C LYS A 91 7.59 -0.99 20.43
N LEU A 92 7.68 -1.74 19.33
CA LEU A 92 7.06 -1.63 18.01
C LEU A 92 5.66 -0.97 18.06
N GLY A 93 5.59 0.35 18.18
CA GLY A 93 4.35 1.08 18.49
C GLY A 93 4.16 2.39 17.73
N LYS A 94 5.18 2.88 17.02
CA LYS A 94 5.05 4.11 16.22
C LYS A 94 3.96 3.98 15.13
N SER A 95 3.86 2.81 14.49
CA SER A 95 3.10 2.67 13.24
C SER A 95 1.57 2.58 13.41
N ARG A 96 1.04 2.12 14.55
CA ARG A 96 -0.44 1.97 14.71
C ARG A 96 -1.14 3.29 14.95
N ASP A 97 -0.47 4.25 15.59
CA ASP A 97 -1.04 5.58 15.83
C ASP A 97 -0.83 6.54 14.64
N ASP A 98 0.15 6.26 13.78
CA ASP A 98 0.35 7.09 12.59
C ASP A 98 -0.80 6.92 11.59
N LYS A 99 -1.51 8.01 11.26
CA LYS A 99 -2.67 7.93 10.37
C LYS A 99 -2.29 8.00 8.90
N ARG A 100 -1.04 8.33 8.56
CA ARG A 100 -0.48 8.26 7.19
C ARG A 100 -0.45 6.82 6.65
N ARG A 101 -0.65 5.82 7.52
CA ARG A 101 -0.87 4.40 7.16
C ARG A 101 -2.15 4.14 6.36
N HIS A 102 -3.06 5.10 6.28
CA HIS A 102 -4.31 4.96 5.55
C HIS A 102 -4.19 5.53 4.14
N PHE A 103 -4.89 4.93 3.18
CA PHE A 103 -5.16 5.60 1.92
C PHE A 103 -6.46 6.40 2.04
N VAL A 104 -6.60 7.42 1.19
CA VAL A 104 -7.72 8.37 1.23
C VAL A 104 -8.53 8.36 -0.06
N ARG A 105 -9.70 8.98 -0.04
CA ARG A 105 -10.64 9.02 -1.16
C ARG A 105 -10.01 9.62 -2.41
N ASP A 106 -9.25 10.69 -2.28
CA ASP A 106 -8.64 11.36 -3.44
C ASP A 106 -7.66 10.43 -4.16
N GLU A 107 -6.88 9.64 -3.43
CA GLU A 107 -5.97 8.63 -4.00
C GLU A 107 -6.72 7.53 -4.74
N VAL A 108 -7.88 7.12 -4.22
CA VAL A 108 -8.77 6.16 -4.89
C VAL A 108 -9.34 6.74 -6.18
N VAL A 109 -9.80 8.00 -6.15
CA VAL A 109 -10.33 8.70 -7.32
C VAL A 109 -9.25 8.84 -8.39
N LEU A 110 -8.03 9.21 -7.99
CA LEU A 110 -6.87 9.25 -8.89
C LEU A 110 -6.66 7.88 -9.56
N CYS A 111 -6.63 6.80 -8.78
CA CYS A 111 -6.46 5.44 -9.32
C CYS A 111 -7.58 5.06 -10.30
N LYS A 112 -8.86 5.37 -9.99
CA LYS A 112 -10.00 5.07 -10.87
C LYS A 112 -9.88 5.76 -12.25
N GLY A 113 -9.22 6.92 -12.31
CA GLY A 113 -8.99 7.66 -13.55
C GLY A 113 -7.88 7.09 -14.44
N LEU A 114 -7.00 6.23 -13.92
CA LEU A 114 -5.85 5.73 -14.67
C LEU A 114 -6.27 4.75 -15.78
N LYS A 115 -5.53 4.79 -16.89
CA LYS A 115 -5.72 3.94 -18.06
C LYS A 115 -4.40 3.32 -18.51
N HIS A 116 -4.51 2.18 -19.20
CA HIS A 116 -3.37 1.42 -19.71
C HIS A 116 -2.37 1.08 -18.60
N ILE A 117 -2.87 0.51 -17.50
CA ILE A 117 -2.05 0.05 -16.38
C ILE A 117 -1.77 -1.44 -16.55
N ASP A 118 -0.49 -1.81 -16.49
CA ASP A 118 -0.08 -3.20 -16.54
C ASP A 118 -0.27 -3.86 -15.18
N ILE A 119 0.23 -3.22 -14.12
CA ILE A 119 0.21 -3.76 -12.76
C ILE A 119 -0.45 -2.74 -11.83
N PHE A 120 -1.48 -3.16 -11.12
CA PHE A 120 -2.01 -2.42 -9.99
C PHE A 120 -1.58 -3.09 -8.69
N MET A 121 -0.94 -2.34 -7.80
CA MET A 121 -0.51 -2.83 -6.50
C MET A 121 -1.36 -2.22 -5.40
N THR A 122 -1.90 -3.05 -4.52
CA THR A 122 -2.53 -2.61 -3.27
C THR A 122 -1.90 -3.27 -2.06
N HIS A 123 -2.03 -2.65 -0.90
CA HIS A 123 -1.64 -3.34 0.33
C HIS A 123 -2.71 -4.32 0.79
N GLU A 124 -3.97 -3.89 0.85
CA GLU A 124 -5.11 -4.75 1.25
C GLU A 124 -5.74 -5.50 0.06
N ALA A 125 -6.48 -6.57 0.35
CA ALA A 125 -7.17 -7.37 -0.67
C ALA A 125 -8.50 -6.76 -1.19
N PRO A 126 -8.90 -7.04 -2.44
CA PRO A 126 -10.25 -6.81 -2.96
C PRO A 126 -11.25 -7.82 -2.39
N ARG A 127 -12.54 -7.49 -2.38
CA ARG A 127 -13.60 -8.45 -2.00
C ARG A 127 -13.93 -9.43 -3.13
N PRO A 128 -14.41 -10.64 -2.81
CA PRO A 128 -14.33 -11.25 -1.49
C PRO A 128 -12.92 -11.74 -1.19
N PHE A 129 -12.52 -11.68 0.08
CA PHE A 129 -11.28 -12.27 0.56
C PHE A 129 -11.45 -12.85 1.96
N TYR A 130 -11.31 -14.18 2.06
CA TYR A 130 -11.56 -14.96 3.28
C TYR A 130 -10.28 -15.64 3.75
N PRO A 131 -9.38 -14.91 4.45
CA PRO A 131 -8.08 -15.45 4.84
C PRO A 131 -8.26 -16.65 5.77
N ALA A 132 -7.46 -17.69 5.57
CA ALA A 132 -7.43 -18.93 6.34
C ALA A 132 -8.82 -19.56 6.53
N GLY A 133 -9.69 -19.46 5.53
CA GLY A 133 -11.06 -19.99 5.57
C GLY A 133 -11.98 -19.29 6.57
N ARG A 134 -11.63 -18.09 7.05
CA ARG A 134 -12.48 -17.32 7.97
C ARG A 134 -13.79 -16.92 7.29
N ARG A 135 -14.86 -16.84 8.07
CA ARG A 135 -16.20 -16.42 7.59
C ARG A 135 -16.30 -14.93 7.27
N ILE A 136 -15.38 -14.12 7.78
CA ILE A 136 -15.42 -12.67 7.63
C ILE A 136 -14.62 -12.27 6.39
N ASP A 137 -15.31 -11.61 5.46
CA ASP A 137 -14.70 -11.01 4.30
C ASP A 137 -13.81 -9.84 4.73
N SER A 138 -12.51 -10.01 4.56
CA SER A 138 -11.49 -9.03 4.94
C SER A 138 -11.17 -8.05 3.80
N GLY A 139 -11.64 -8.34 2.58
CA GLY A 139 -11.40 -7.51 1.41
C GLY A 139 -12.11 -6.16 1.48
N LYS A 140 -11.67 -5.20 0.66
CA LYS A 140 -12.22 -3.84 0.65
C LYS A 140 -12.96 -3.54 -0.65
N THR A 141 -14.23 -3.13 -0.51
CA THR A 141 -15.09 -2.71 -1.63
C THR A 141 -14.43 -1.61 -2.46
N VAL A 142 -13.74 -0.68 -1.80
CA VAL A 142 -13.03 0.43 -2.46
C VAL A 142 -11.99 -0.07 -3.48
N ILE A 143 -11.33 -1.18 -3.20
CA ILE A 143 -10.36 -1.78 -4.13
C ILE A 143 -11.09 -2.41 -5.32
N ASN A 144 -12.26 -3.04 -5.11
CA ASN A 144 -13.09 -3.54 -6.20
C ASN A 144 -13.54 -2.42 -7.14
N GLU A 145 -13.86 -1.24 -6.62
CA GLU A 145 -14.22 -0.08 -7.45
C GLU A 145 -13.07 0.37 -8.34
N VAL A 146 -11.85 0.39 -7.81
CA VAL A 146 -10.65 0.71 -8.59
C VAL A 146 -10.41 -0.34 -9.68
N LEU A 147 -10.49 -1.63 -9.33
CA LEU A 147 -10.35 -2.72 -10.32
C LEU A 147 -11.39 -2.60 -11.44
N THR A 148 -12.65 -2.30 -11.09
CA THR A 148 -13.74 -2.12 -12.06
C THR A 148 -13.46 -0.96 -13.02
N ALA A 149 -12.96 0.17 -12.51
CA ALA A 149 -12.74 1.38 -13.31
C ALA A 149 -11.44 1.35 -14.13
N MET A 150 -10.35 0.85 -13.53
CA MET A 150 -9.00 0.87 -14.10
C MET A 150 -8.74 -0.32 -15.02
N ARG A 151 -9.29 -1.51 -14.69
CA ARG A 151 -9.09 -2.78 -15.39
C ARG A 151 -7.60 -3.05 -15.76
N PRO A 152 -6.69 -3.07 -14.77
CA PRO A 152 -5.29 -3.37 -15.03
C PRO A 152 -5.10 -4.81 -15.55
N ARG A 153 -3.96 -5.11 -16.18
CA ARG A 153 -3.68 -6.47 -16.69
C ARG A 153 -3.45 -7.47 -15.55
N LEU A 154 -2.83 -7.02 -14.47
CA LEU A 154 -2.56 -7.79 -13.26
C LEU A 154 -2.79 -6.93 -12.03
N HIS A 155 -3.34 -7.51 -10.99
CA HIS A 155 -3.45 -6.91 -9.67
C HIS A 155 -2.67 -7.74 -8.65
N LEU A 156 -1.84 -7.06 -7.85
CA LEU A 156 -1.02 -7.67 -6.80
C LEU A 156 -1.39 -7.04 -5.45
N PHE A 157 -1.58 -7.87 -4.43
CA PHE A 157 -1.88 -7.40 -3.08
C PHE A 157 -1.15 -8.19 -2.00
N GLY A 158 -1.12 -7.66 -0.78
CA GLY A 158 -0.44 -8.28 0.36
C GLY A 158 -1.30 -8.27 1.62
N HIS A 159 -0.69 -7.88 2.75
CA HIS A 159 -1.29 -7.71 4.08
C HIS A 159 -1.76 -8.99 4.79
N HIS A 160 -2.17 -10.01 4.04
CA HIS A 160 -2.88 -11.17 4.60
C HIS A 160 -2.00 -12.39 4.85
N HIS A 161 -0.72 -12.37 4.43
CA HIS A 161 0.28 -13.42 4.65
C HIS A 161 -0.22 -14.78 4.14
N GLU A 162 -0.91 -14.77 3.01
CA GLU A 162 -1.55 -15.93 2.42
C GLU A 162 -1.50 -15.79 0.90
N PHE A 163 -0.94 -16.81 0.25
CA PHE A 163 -0.93 -16.87 -1.20
C PHE A 163 -2.35 -17.10 -1.72
N THR A 164 -2.77 -16.27 -2.67
CA THR A 164 -4.01 -16.49 -3.41
C THR A 164 -3.84 -16.12 -4.88
N ASP A 165 -4.54 -16.82 -5.77
CA ASP A 165 -4.65 -16.47 -7.19
C ASP A 165 -6.11 -16.59 -7.60
N SER A 166 -6.71 -15.46 -7.99
CA SER A 166 -8.15 -15.41 -8.27
C SER A 166 -8.51 -14.32 -9.26
N ILE A 167 -9.68 -14.42 -9.87
CA ILE A 167 -10.23 -13.34 -10.70
C ILE A 167 -11.13 -12.45 -9.83
N ARG A 168 -10.93 -11.14 -9.91
CA ARG A 168 -11.68 -10.10 -9.19
C ARG A 168 -12.04 -8.99 -10.17
N GLN A 169 -13.34 -8.75 -10.38
CA GLN A 169 -13.83 -7.75 -11.34
C GLN A 169 -13.24 -7.95 -12.76
N GLY A 170 -13.04 -9.20 -13.16
CA GLY A 170 -12.43 -9.55 -14.46
C GLY A 170 -10.90 -9.37 -14.53
N VAL A 171 -10.24 -9.08 -13.41
CA VAL A 171 -8.78 -8.88 -13.31
C VAL A 171 -8.16 -10.03 -12.51
N ARG A 172 -7.08 -10.63 -13.01
CA ARG A 172 -6.31 -11.60 -12.23
C ARG A 172 -5.63 -10.89 -11.06
N SER A 173 -5.92 -11.37 -9.86
CA SER A 173 -5.50 -10.81 -8.58
C SER A 173 -4.72 -11.85 -7.79
N ILE A 174 -3.45 -11.56 -7.52
CA ILE A 174 -2.54 -12.43 -6.78
C ILE A 174 -2.22 -11.80 -5.43
N GLY A 175 -2.49 -12.53 -4.36
CA GLY A 175 -2.16 -12.14 -2.98
C GLY A 175 -0.89 -12.84 -2.49
N LEU A 176 -0.08 -12.13 -1.72
CA LEU A 176 1.20 -12.60 -1.14
C LEU A 176 1.23 -12.39 0.39
#